data_AF-A0A368ZNW8-F1
#
_entry.id   AF-A0A368ZNW8-F1
#
_cell.length_a   1.000
_cell.length_b   1.000
_cell.length_c   1.000
_cell.angle_alpha   90.00
_cell.angle_beta   90.00
_cell.angle_gamma   90.00
#
_symmetry.space_group_name_H-M   'P 1'
#
loop_
_entity.id
_entity.type
_entity.pdbx_description
1 polymer ?
#
loop_
_entity_poly.entity_id
_entity_poly.type
_entity_poly.pdbx_seq_one_letter_code
_entity_poly.pdbx_strand_id
1 'polypeptide(L)'
;MALKLEISIESCWRGEILDTVAKVAEFELFAHESIPGLFGLESGKEKPMTLTNKDIAFVWAAKTANGSYLFSISHNNKKIFSAQANSDIYVEAYLPDAKLYQFNLKE
;
A
#
# COMPACT_ATOMS: atom_id res chain seq x y z
N MET A 1 -11.59 0.67 -16.54
CA MET A 1 -10.50 -0.08 -15.90
C MET A 1 -10.49 0.34 -14.44
N ALA A 2 -10.51 -0.64 -13.53
CA ALA A 2 -10.53 -0.38 -12.10
C ALA A 2 -9.09 -0.44 -11.60
N LEU A 3 -8.65 0.62 -10.95
CA LEU A 3 -7.33 0.71 -10.33
C LEU A 3 -7.19 -0.42 -9.28
N LYS A 4 -5.98 -0.90 -9.03
CA LYS A 4 -5.68 -1.93 -8.02
C LYS A 4 -4.41 -1.61 -7.26
N LEU A 5 -4.42 -1.80 -5.94
CA LEU A 5 -3.23 -1.77 -5.10
C LEU A 5 -2.81 -3.21 -4.79
N GLU A 6 -1.69 -3.63 -5.36
CA GLU A 6 -1.04 -4.90 -5.05
C GLU A 6 0.01 -4.68 -3.98
N ILE A 7 0.01 -5.55 -2.97
CA ILE A 7 0.98 -5.52 -1.89
C ILE A 7 1.72 -6.83 -1.88
N SER A 8 3.04 -6.73 -1.91
CA SER A 8 3.94 -7.86 -1.82
C SER A 8 4.93 -7.64 -0.68
N ILE A 9 5.49 -8.73 -0.17
CA ILE A 9 6.53 -8.71 0.86
C ILE A 9 7.77 -9.43 0.34
N GLU A 10 8.94 -8.90 0.68
CA GLU A 10 10.17 -9.63 0.52
C GLU A 10 10.19 -10.81 1.51
N SER A 11 10.11 -12.04 0.98
CA SER A 11 10.27 -13.24 1.80
C SER A 11 11.75 -13.47 2.07
N CYS A 12 12.16 -13.43 3.35
CA CYS A 12 13.45 -14.03 3.75
C CYS A 12 13.35 -15.55 3.56
N TRP A 13 14.00 -16.09 2.53
CA TRP A 13 14.02 -17.52 2.25
C TRP A 13 14.85 -18.29 3.30
N ARG A 14 14.46 -19.54 3.61
CA ARG A 14 15.29 -20.53 4.31
C ARG A 14 16.03 -21.39 3.25
N GLY A 15 17.20 -20.98 2.77
CA GLY A 15 18.08 -21.80 1.91
C GLY A 15 18.83 -21.04 0.78
N GLU A 16 19.38 -21.78 -0.18
CA GLU A 16 20.23 -21.29 -1.31
C GLU A 16 19.53 -20.55 -2.48
N ILE A 17 18.25 -20.17 -2.40
CA ILE A 17 17.53 -19.48 -3.49
C ILE A 17 17.06 -18.09 -3.02
N LEU A 18 17.45 -17.05 -3.76
CA LEU A 18 17.16 -15.63 -3.48
C LEU A 18 15.66 -15.27 -3.55
N ASP A 19 15.26 -14.45 -2.58
CA ASP A 19 14.21 -13.41 -2.59
C ASP A 19 13.00 -13.65 -3.51
N THR A 20 12.11 -14.53 -3.08
CA THR A 20 10.77 -14.62 -3.66
C THR A 20 9.88 -13.52 -3.09
N VAL A 21 9.60 -12.48 -3.89
CA VAL A 21 8.57 -11.49 -3.57
C VAL A 21 7.20 -12.19 -3.55
N ALA A 22 6.54 -12.25 -2.39
CA ALA A 22 5.27 -12.92 -2.20
C ALA A 22 4.12 -11.91 -2.12
N LYS A 23 3.06 -12.09 -2.91
CA LYS A 23 1.87 -11.26 -2.85
C LYS A 23 1.09 -11.55 -1.57
N VAL A 24 0.85 -10.52 -0.76
CA VAL A 24 0.17 -10.62 0.54
C VAL A 24 -1.23 -10.03 0.53
N ALA A 25 -1.50 -9.07 -0.36
CA ALA A 25 -2.84 -8.50 -0.52
C ALA A 25 -3.05 -7.90 -1.91
N GLU A 26 -4.32 -7.81 -2.32
CA GLU A 26 -4.77 -7.00 -3.45
C GLU A 26 -6.04 -6.27 -3.04
N PHE A 27 -6.10 -4.97 -3.34
CA PHE A 27 -7.27 -4.15 -3.08
C PHE A 27 -7.74 -3.47 -4.37
N GLU A 28 -9.03 -3.59 -4.68
CA GLU A 28 -9.66 -2.87 -5.79
C GLU A 28 -9.98 -1.43 -5.42
N LEU A 29 -9.84 -0.53 -6.41
CA LEU A 29 -9.84 0.91 -6.24
C LEU A 29 -11.00 1.61 -7.02
N PHE A 30 -12.03 2.07 -6.30
CA PHE A 30 -13.11 3.05 -6.58
C PHE A 30 -12.80 4.58 -6.45
N ALA A 31 -13.24 5.40 -7.41
CA ALA A 31 -13.08 6.86 -7.32
C ALA A 31 -13.92 7.52 -6.20
N HIS A 32 -13.39 8.60 -5.59
CA HIS A 32 -14.11 9.45 -4.62
C HIS A 32 -14.29 10.86 -5.21
N GLU A 33 -15.33 11.58 -4.77
CA GLU A 33 -15.70 12.90 -5.32
C GLU A 33 -14.65 13.98 -5.06
N SER A 34 -14.12 14.07 -3.83
CA SER A 34 -13.11 15.08 -3.48
C SER A 34 -11.72 14.83 -4.09
N ILE A 35 -11.35 13.57 -4.29
CA ILE A 35 -10.09 13.15 -4.92
C ILE A 35 -10.36 11.87 -5.72
N PRO A 36 -10.15 11.87 -7.05
CA PRO A 36 -10.30 10.67 -7.86
C PRO A 36 -9.44 9.51 -7.34
N GLY A 37 -9.88 8.27 -7.47
CA GLY A 37 -9.13 7.09 -7.00
C GLY A 37 -8.71 7.11 -5.52
N LEU A 38 -9.35 7.89 -4.64
CA LEU A 38 -9.08 7.96 -3.21
C LEU A 38 -9.84 6.86 -2.47
N PHE A 39 -9.11 5.94 -1.85
CA PHE A 39 -9.71 4.88 -1.03
C PHE A 39 -9.91 5.32 0.39
N GLY A 40 -11.17 5.45 0.80
CA GLY A 40 -11.54 5.28 2.19
C GLY A 40 -11.12 6.39 3.15
N LEU A 41 -10.96 7.61 2.66
CA LEU A 41 -10.70 8.79 3.49
C LEU A 41 -11.98 9.40 4.11
N GLU A 42 -13.13 8.73 3.95
CA GLU A 42 -14.27 8.91 4.84
C GLU A 42 -14.00 8.17 6.16
N SER A 43 -13.19 8.79 7.02
CA SER A 43 -13.21 8.59 8.48
C SER A 43 -13.40 7.14 8.97
N GLY A 44 -12.71 6.14 8.37
CA GLY A 44 -12.80 4.74 8.80
C GLY A 44 -12.64 3.63 7.75
N LYS A 45 -12.12 3.91 6.54
CA LYS A 45 -12.02 2.91 5.45
C LYS A 45 -10.58 2.72 4.94
N GLU A 46 -9.57 3.00 5.76
CA GLU A 46 -8.21 2.51 5.49
C GLU A 46 -8.26 0.97 5.33
N LYS A 47 -7.50 0.41 4.39
CA LYS A 47 -7.49 -1.04 4.20
C LYS A 47 -6.54 -1.66 5.22
N PRO A 48 -7.03 -2.55 6.11
CA PRO A 48 -6.14 -3.24 7.02
C PRO A 48 -5.27 -4.21 6.22
N MET A 49 -3.98 -4.22 6.51
CA MET A 49 -3.07 -5.29 6.13
C MET A 49 -2.49 -5.92 7.39
N THR A 50 -2.46 -7.24 7.43
CA THR A 50 -1.84 -7.99 8.52
C THR A 50 -0.35 -8.12 8.23
N LEU A 51 0.48 -7.61 9.14
CA LEU A 51 1.93 -7.72 9.10
C LEU A 51 2.38 -9.14 9.48
N THR A 52 3.65 -9.49 9.24
CA THR A 52 4.16 -10.83 9.55
C THR A 52 4.17 -11.15 11.04
N ASN A 53 4.27 -10.12 11.89
CA ASN A 53 4.16 -10.22 13.34
C ASN A 53 2.69 -10.24 13.84
N LYS A 54 1.71 -10.26 12.93
CA LYS A 54 0.26 -10.19 13.17
C LYS A 54 -0.29 -8.82 13.57
N ASP A 55 0.53 -7.78 13.59
CA ASP A 55 0.04 -6.42 13.78
C ASP A 55 -0.77 -5.95 12.56
N ILE A 56 -1.59 -4.93 12.76
CA ILE A 56 -2.42 -4.35 11.70
C ILE A 56 -1.86 -2.99 11.33
N ALA A 57 -1.39 -2.89 10.09
CA ALA A 57 -1.13 -1.61 9.44
C ALA A 57 -2.32 -1.26 8.55
N PHE A 58 -2.50 0.03 8.32
CA PHE A 58 -3.59 0.58 7.54
C PHE A 58 -3.01 1.33 6.35
N VAL A 59 -3.51 1.01 5.16
CA VAL A 59 -3.00 1.60 3.91
C VAL A 59 -4.12 2.28 3.14
N TRP A 60 -3.77 3.38 2.49
CA TRP A 60 -4.62 4.02 1.49
C TRP A 60 -3.80 4.63 0.36
N ALA A 61 -4.43 4.71 -0.82
CA ALA A 61 -3.88 5.35 -2.01
C ALA A 61 -4.96 6.26 -2.63
N ALA A 62 -4.52 7.30 -3.34
CA ALA A 62 -5.39 8.27 -4.00
C ALA A 62 -4.81 8.77 -5.33
N LYS A 63 -5.65 9.09 -6.32
CA LYS A 63 -5.28 9.80 -7.55
C LYS A 63 -5.79 11.23 -7.52
N THR A 64 -4.94 12.17 -7.14
CA THR A 64 -5.29 13.59 -7.10
C THR A 64 -5.80 14.12 -8.44
N ALA A 65 -6.62 15.18 -8.42
CA ALA A 65 -7.22 15.76 -9.61
C ALA A 65 -6.18 16.25 -10.65
N ASN A 66 -4.94 16.51 -10.23
CA ASN A 66 -3.84 16.92 -11.11
C ASN A 66 -3.09 15.72 -11.76
N GLY A 67 -3.57 14.49 -11.55
CA GLY A 67 -2.97 13.28 -12.11
C GLY A 67 -1.88 12.65 -11.23
N SER A 68 -1.46 13.29 -10.14
CA SER A 68 -0.51 12.69 -9.20
C SER A 68 -1.22 11.66 -8.33
N TYR A 69 -0.45 10.71 -7.82
CA TYR A 69 -0.92 9.78 -6.81
C TYR A 69 -0.35 10.08 -5.43
N LEU A 70 -1.16 9.83 -4.40
CA LEU A 70 -0.78 9.88 -2.99
C LEU A 70 -0.91 8.51 -2.38
N PHE A 71 0.04 8.15 -1.54
CA PHE A 71 0.07 6.91 -0.81
C PHE A 71 0.45 7.16 0.66
N SER A 72 -0.16 6.41 1.57
CA SER A 72 0.10 6.53 3.00
C SER A 72 -0.07 5.20 3.72
N ILE A 73 0.76 5.01 4.74
CA ILE A 73 0.69 3.89 5.67
C ILE A 73 0.59 4.44 7.09
N SER A 74 -0.38 3.93 7.83
CA SER A 74 -0.63 4.22 9.23
C SER A 74 -0.44 2.94 10.06
N HIS A 75 0.18 3.06 11.23
CA HIS A 75 0.31 1.97 12.21
C HIS A 75 0.14 2.55 13.61
N ASN A 76 -0.62 1.89 14.50
CA ASN A 76 -0.93 2.40 15.84
C ASN A 76 -1.48 3.86 15.83
N ASN A 77 -2.40 4.17 14.91
CA ASN A 77 -2.97 5.51 14.69
C ASN A 77 -1.94 6.61 14.38
N LYS A 78 -0.72 6.25 13.97
CA LYS A 78 0.32 7.19 13.56
C LYS A 78 0.68 6.91 12.11
N LYS A 79 0.77 7.97 11.30
CA LYS A 79 1.32 7.88 9.95
C LYS A 79 2.81 7.55 10.04
N ILE A 80 3.20 6.42 9.47
CA ILE A 80 4.61 5.96 9.46
C ILE A 80 5.27 6.17 8.10
N PHE A 81 4.49 6.24 7.02
CA PHE A 81 5.01 6.46 5.68
C PHE A 81 4.01 7.26 4.82
N SER A 82 4.53 8.10 3.93
CA SER A 82 3.73 8.80 2.93
C SER A 82 4.58 9.14 1.71
N ALA A 83 4.02 8.91 0.52
CA ALA A 83 4.67 9.22 -0.75
C ALA A 83 3.70 9.91 -1.71
N GLN A 84 4.26 10.74 -2.60
CA GLN A 84 3.56 11.33 -3.73
C GLN A 84 4.34 11.01 -5.00
N ALA A 85 3.65 10.55 -6.04
CA ALA A 85 4.25 10.21 -7.32
C ALA A 85 3.45 10.82 -8.47
N ASN A 86 4.13 11.30 -9.51
CA ASN A 86 3.48 11.92 -10.67
C ASN A 86 3.12 10.90 -11.78
N SER A 87 3.43 9.63 -11.56
CA SER A 87 3.24 8.49 -12.47
C SER A 87 3.11 7.20 -11.67
N ASP A 88 3.05 6.04 -12.33
CA ASP A 88 2.96 4.68 -11.75
C ASP A 88 3.55 4.59 -10.35
N ILE A 89 2.71 4.26 -9.37
CA ILE A 89 3.18 4.15 -7.98
C ILE A 89 3.85 2.80 -7.81
N TYR A 90 5.16 2.87 -7.59
CA TYR A 90 5.91 1.82 -6.93
C TYR A 90 6.53 2.37 -5.65
N VAL A 91 6.16 1.81 -4.52
CA VAL A 91 6.64 2.22 -3.20
C VAL A 91 7.20 1.02 -2.46
N GLU A 92 8.37 1.18 -1.88
CA GLU A 92 8.95 0.20 -0.96
C GLU A 92 9.07 0.84 0.42
N ALA A 93 8.62 0.12 1.45
CA ALA A 93 8.69 0.60 2.83
C ALA A 93 9.02 -0.54 3.79
N TYR A 94 10.00 -0.29 4.69
CA TYR A 94 10.20 -1.13 5.86
C TYR A 94 9.08 -0.85 6.87
N LEU A 95 8.34 -1.90 7.23
CA LEU A 95 7.26 -1.81 8.21
C LEU A 95 7.74 -2.21 9.62
N PRO A 96 6.92 -1.97 10.67
CA PRO A 96 7.32 -2.22 12.07
C PRO A 96 7.71 -3.67 12.39
N ASP A 97 7.38 -4.63 11.53
CA ASP A 97 7.81 -6.03 11.60
C ASP A 97 9.21 -6.29 11.01
N ALA A 98 9.94 -5.23 10.66
CA ALA A 98 11.26 -5.25 10.05
C ALA A 98 11.31 -5.98 8.70
N LYS A 99 10.19 -6.04 7.98
CA LYS A 99 10.11 -6.56 6.61
C LYS A 99 9.92 -5.45 5.59
N LEU A 100 10.48 -5.67 4.40
CA LEU A 100 10.30 -4.79 3.26
C LEU A 100 9.00 -5.16 2.53
N TYR A 101 8.09 -4.21 2.43
CA TYR A 101 6.86 -4.35 1.66
C TYR A 101 6.93 -3.49 0.40
N GLN A 102 6.43 -4.05 -0.69
CA GLN A 102 6.34 -3.44 -2.00
C GLN A 102 4.87 -3.19 -2.33
N PHE A 103 4.55 -1.94 -2.65
CA PHE A 103 3.21 -1.47 -2.97
C PHE A 103 3.21 -1.01 -4.42
N ASN A 104 2.43 -1.69 -5.25
CA ASN A 104 2.36 -1.44 -6.68
C ASN A 104 0.92 -1.09 -7.07
N LEU A 105 0.74 0.09 -7.65
CA LEU A 105 -0.54 0.53 -8.19
C LEU A 105 -0.63 0.17 -9.67
N LYS A 106 -1.65 -0.61 -10.04
CA LYS A 106 -1.92 -1.02 -11.43
C LYS A 106 -3.25 -0.44 -11.90
N GLU A 107 -3.31 0.06 -13.13
CA GLU A 107 -4.54 0.52 -13.82
C GLU A 107 -5.23 -0.62 -14.58
#